data_AF-A0AAW6ZMY6-F1
#
_entry.id   AF-A0AAW6ZMY6-F1
#
_cell.length_a   1.000
_cell.length_b   1.000
_cell.length_c   1.000
_cell.angle_alpha   90.00
_cell.angle_beta   90.00
_cell.angle_gamma   90.00
#
_symmetry.space_group_name_H-M   'P 1'
#
loop_
_entity.id
_entity.type
_entity.pdbx_description
1 polymer ?
#
loop_
_entity_poly.entity_id
_entity_poly.type
_entity_poly.pdbx_seq_one_letter_code
_entity_poly.pdbx_strand_id
1 'polypeptide(L)'
;MDAHRSTYTEATMRDAAIVMAAERLGAMHQNRISFVRSLIRNMASQNWQVTKHEWQLCPRGYGHVIYKLTTPEHVYHLVVFCDEIADDERNDRVIAEKWDVTFALVQGYVDVTLLERLRENVPLQEAGRNPNNVLVLARANKSVRVFEHIVSALSQGEQPEPKELAEVGYILRTTAVYGNGKFGIADFKLLENNSDFSQSFSAQMCAVYMLREFSLDWVHYLALQQGGDNAVALHRGLQRYLGVGNATGLGMAPYLINHPCIVDQWMTSRERAVARVFAMPCEASFHDPLQGLLQKAQRHLEQVITINEHQDRLNHQAIADIKQLLSELTTLMALHPNWASLVEHKKTMSVEAQEILTSCLIELYPSLVDEFASQMNTDETLSIPGGKKIQDLLEVLQSKYRWAIDADYSLAENNYWFWYRSQDKEEPRLGVRGEEAGEEKELPLDIGRQVNRLYQALLDCDVEMSVAEFLLQKPAYRSITRRVWTLGNRAMGDIQMNVLRKDALPMHLLRCKLAIFGATKFDPRSDRWVRVTFFQGAPLLDEIHAPKLADTWIFPSMPPRDEIAQSDNQKINGGFAL
;
A
#
# COMPACT_ATOMS: atom_id res chain seq x y z
N MET A 1 28.65 39.71 -19.53
CA MET A 1 28.24 38.35 -19.91
C MET A 1 28.30 37.52 -18.64
N ASP A 2 27.22 37.53 -17.88
CA ASP A 2 27.10 36.74 -16.66
C ASP A 2 26.87 35.29 -17.05
N ALA A 3 27.93 34.48 -16.93
CA ALA A 3 27.81 33.05 -16.96
C ALA A 3 27.04 32.64 -15.69
N HIS A 4 25.74 32.36 -15.84
CA HIS A 4 24.98 31.65 -14.82
C HIS A 4 25.77 30.40 -14.43
N ARG A 5 26.27 30.36 -13.19
CA ARG A 5 26.77 29.11 -12.59
C ARG A 5 25.65 28.09 -12.68
N SER A 6 25.86 27.04 -13.47
CA SER A 6 24.99 25.88 -13.48
C SER A 6 24.98 25.29 -12.07
N THR A 7 23.91 25.51 -11.32
CA THR A 7 23.66 24.90 -10.00
C THR A 7 22.95 23.55 -10.13
N TYR A 8 22.79 23.02 -11.35
CA TYR A 8 22.27 21.68 -11.58
C TYR A 8 23.33 20.67 -11.15
N THR A 9 23.31 20.31 -9.87
CA THR A 9 23.86 19.03 -9.44
C THR A 9 23.00 17.99 -10.15
N GLU A 10 23.58 17.18 -11.03
CA GLU A 10 22.82 16.16 -11.77
C GLU A 10 22.11 15.25 -10.77
N ALA A 11 20.78 15.31 -10.76
CA ALA A 11 19.95 14.50 -9.88
C ALA A 11 20.16 13.01 -10.24
N THR A 12 20.87 12.30 -9.37
CA THR A 12 21.24 10.89 -9.59
C THR A 12 20.39 10.02 -8.67
N MET A 13 19.72 9.01 -9.24
CA MET A 13 18.99 8.02 -8.46
C MET A 13 19.97 7.15 -7.66
N ARG A 14 19.52 6.63 -6.51
CA ARG A 14 20.29 5.63 -5.78
C ARG A 14 20.47 4.36 -6.63
N ASP A 15 21.56 3.64 -6.39
CA ASP A 15 21.85 2.40 -7.10
C ASP A 15 20.71 1.38 -6.93
N ALA A 16 20.32 0.72 -8.02
CA ALA A 16 19.30 -0.33 -8.02
C ALA A 16 19.64 -1.48 -7.05
N ALA A 17 20.92 -1.82 -6.86
CA ALA A 17 21.35 -2.82 -5.90
C ALA A 17 21.05 -2.42 -4.44
N ILE A 18 20.95 -1.11 -4.15
CA ILE A 18 20.51 -0.62 -2.84
C ILE A 18 18.99 -0.62 -2.77
N VAL A 19 18.32 -0.04 -3.77
CA VAL A 19 16.86 0.19 -3.75
C VAL A 19 16.07 -1.11 -3.85
N MET A 20 16.50 -2.03 -4.72
CA MET A 20 15.80 -3.28 -5.01
C MET A 20 16.19 -4.43 -4.08
N ALA A 21 17.06 -4.19 -3.10
CA ALA A 21 17.36 -5.14 -2.03
C ALA A 21 16.14 -5.34 -1.12
N ALA A 22 15.88 -6.58 -0.70
CA ALA A 22 14.68 -6.93 0.08
C ALA A 22 14.52 -6.06 1.35
N GLU A 23 15.57 -5.91 2.15
CA GLU A 23 15.53 -5.11 3.38
C GLU A 23 15.12 -3.65 3.12
N ARG A 24 15.70 -3.03 2.08
CA ARG A 24 15.39 -1.66 1.68
C ARG A 24 13.94 -1.50 1.22
N LEU A 25 13.46 -2.40 0.37
CA LEU A 25 12.06 -2.45 -0.08
C LEU A 25 11.11 -2.63 1.11
N GLY A 26 11.48 -3.48 2.08
CA GLY A 26 10.68 -3.76 3.25
C GLY A 26 10.65 -2.64 4.29
N ALA A 27 11.61 -1.71 4.28
CA ALA A 27 11.67 -0.58 5.19
C ALA A 27 10.91 0.66 4.71
N MET A 28 10.34 0.62 3.50
CA MET A 28 9.63 1.77 2.93
C MET A 28 8.40 2.19 3.74
N HIS A 29 8.13 3.49 3.71
CA HIS A 29 6.93 4.10 4.27
C HIS A 29 6.11 4.80 3.18
N GLN A 30 4.84 5.03 3.47
CA GLN A 30 4.01 5.89 2.63
C GLN A 30 4.65 7.27 2.47
N ASN A 31 4.42 7.91 1.33
CA ASN A 31 4.90 9.24 1.03
C ASN A 31 3.93 9.92 0.06
N ARG A 32 4.24 11.14 -0.38
CA ARG A 32 3.36 11.93 -1.25
C ARG A 32 2.86 11.18 -2.48
N ILE A 33 3.67 10.34 -3.14
CA ILE A 33 3.24 9.64 -4.38
C ILE A 33 2.56 8.29 -4.13
N SER A 34 2.34 7.90 -2.86
CA SER A 34 1.56 6.71 -2.54
C SER A 34 0.10 6.84 -3.03
N PHE A 35 -0.51 5.73 -3.42
CA PHE A 35 -1.80 5.74 -4.13
C PHE A 35 -2.96 6.36 -3.34
N VAL A 36 -3.04 6.10 -2.03
CA VAL A 36 -4.05 6.76 -1.18
C VAL A 36 -3.81 8.26 -1.07
N ARG A 37 -2.55 8.73 -1.13
CA ARG A 37 -2.19 10.16 -1.03
C ARG A 37 -2.55 10.88 -2.33
N SER A 38 -2.16 10.30 -3.48
CA SER A 38 -2.51 10.86 -4.79
C SER A 38 -4.02 10.87 -5.03
N LEU A 39 -4.74 9.83 -4.63
CA LEU A 39 -6.19 9.77 -4.74
C LEU A 39 -6.86 10.95 -4.02
N ILE A 40 -6.53 11.19 -2.75
CA ILE A 40 -7.14 12.29 -1.98
C ILE A 40 -6.84 13.65 -2.61
N ARG A 41 -5.61 13.86 -3.11
CA ARG A 41 -5.27 15.09 -3.85
C ARG A 41 -6.06 15.22 -5.15
N ASN A 42 -6.31 14.13 -5.87
CA ASN A 42 -7.12 14.13 -7.09
C ASN A 42 -8.58 14.45 -6.77
N MET A 43 -9.14 13.84 -5.72
CA MET A 43 -10.50 14.15 -5.24
C MET A 43 -10.66 15.64 -4.92
N ALA A 44 -9.66 16.22 -4.26
CA ALA A 44 -9.64 17.65 -3.94
C ALA A 44 -9.52 18.53 -5.18
N SER A 45 -8.52 18.29 -6.04
CA SER A 45 -8.23 19.13 -7.20
C SER A 45 -9.33 19.11 -8.25
N GLN A 46 -10.03 17.98 -8.37
CA GLN A 46 -11.14 17.80 -9.31
C GLN A 46 -12.51 18.02 -8.66
N ASN A 47 -12.55 18.48 -7.40
CA ASN A 47 -13.78 18.78 -6.65
C ASN A 47 -14.79 17.62 -6.61
N TRP A 48 -14.32 16.37 -6.49
CA TRP A 48 -15.18 15.20 -6.40
C TRP A 48 -16.10 15.30 -5.19
N GLN A 49 -17.40 15.03 -5.36
CA GLN A 49 -18.39 15.14 -4.30
C GLN A 49 -18.90 13.76 -3.88
N VAL A 50 -18.90 13.49 -2.58
CA VAL A 50 -19.50 12.28 -2.00
C VAL A 50 -20.71 12.66 -1.16
N THR A 51 -21.86 12.07 -1.44
CA THR A 51 -23.10 12.31 -0.69
C THR A 51 -23.76 11.00 -0.27
N LYS A 52 -24.50 11.03 0.84
CA LYS A 52 -25.36 9.92 1.28
C LYS A 52 -26.58 9.90 0.35
N HIS A 53 -26.65 8.94 -0.55
CA HIS A 53 -27.73 8.82 -1.53
C HIS A 53 -28.95 8.11 -0.95
N GLU A 54 -28.72 7.03 -0.22
CA GLU A 54 -29.76 6.23 0.40
C GLU A 54 -29.25 5.66 1.74
N TRP A 55 -30.08 5.72 2.78
CA TRP A 55 -29.77 5.20 4.11
C TRP A 55 -30.94 4.34 4.59
N GLN A 56 -30.80 3.02 4.51
CA GLN A 56 -31.84 2.03 4.85
C GLN A 56 -31.31 1.05 5.90
N LEU A 57 -30.81 1.60 7.01
CA LEU A 57 -30.45 0.81 8.19
C LEU A 57 -31.62 0.81 9.18
N CYS A 58 -31.91 -0.36 9.76
CA CYS A 58 -32.80 -0.45 10.92
C CYS A 58 -32.14 0.14 12.17
N PRO A 59 -32.86 0.35 13.28
CA PRO A 59 -32.29 0.91 14.52
C PRO A 59 -31.11 0.10 15.11
N ARG A 60 -30.99 -1.18 14.74
CA ARG A 60 -29.87 -2.05 15.12
C ARG A 60 -28.65 -1.93 14.18
N GLY A 61 -28.75 -1.14 13.11
CA GLY A 61 -27.68 -0.87 12.16
C GLY A 61 -27.56 -1.86 11.00
N TYR A 62 -28.59 -2.67 10.72
CA TYR A 62 -28.58 -3.66 9.63
C TYR A 62 -29.45 -3.19 8.45
N GLY A 63 -29.05 -3.57 7.24
CA GLY A 63 -29.73 -3.14 6.00
C GLY A 63 -28.72 -2.74 4.93
N HIS A 64 -28.98 -1.63 4.22
CA HIS A 64 -28.05 -1.12 3.22
C HIS A 64 -27.92 0.39 3.23
N VAL A 65 -26.80 0.88 2.71
CA VAL A 65 -26.49 2.29 2.49
C VAL A 65 -25.91 2.45 1.10
N ILE A 66 -26.25 3.54 0.42
CA ILE A 66 -25.67 3.92 -0.86
C ILE A 66 -25.04 5.30 -0.72
N TYR A 67 -23.75 5.40 -1.00
CA TYR A 67 -23.07 6.68 -1.23
C TYR A 67 -22.98 6.97 -2.71
N LYS A 68 -23.25 8.20 -3.11
CA LYS A 68 -23.03 8.69 -4.47
C LYS A 68 -21.73 9.48 -4.51
N LEU A 69 -20.78 9.02 -5.32
CA LEU A 69 -19.60 9.77 -5.73
C LEU A 69 -19.87 10.42 -7.09
N THR A 70 -19.68 11.73 -7.18
CA THR A 70 -19.78 12.51 -8.42
C THR A 70 -18.40 13.09 -8.74
N THR A 71 -17.86 12.73 -9.90
CA THR A 71 -16.63 13.31 -10.45
C THR A 71 -16.99 14.28 -11.59
N PRO A 72 -16.03 14.98 -12.21
CA PRO A 72 -16.32 15.79 -13.39
C PRO A 72 -16.87 14.98 -14.57
N GLU A 73 -16.49 13.71 -14.68
CA GLU A 73 -16.76 12.89 -15.87
C GLU A 73 -17.83 11.82 -15.62
N HIS A 74 -17.96 11.30 -14.40
CA HIS A 74 -18.83 10.16 -14.11
C HIS A 74 -19.51 10.25 -12.73
N VAL A 75 -20.49 9.37 -12.56
CA VAL A 75 -21.13 9.08 -11.27
C VAL A 75 -20.83 7.63 -10.90
N TYR A 76 -20.56 7.40 -9.61
CA TYR A 76 -20.35 6.09 -9.04
C TYR A 76 -21.20 5.92 -7.79
N HIS A 77 -21.72 4.72 -7.56
CA HIS A 77 -22.39 4.35 -6.31
C HIS A 77 -21.54 3.36 -5.53
N LEU A 78 -21.26 3.66 -4.26
CA LEU A 78 -20.79 2.65 -3.31
C LEU A 78 -22.02 2.09 -2.58
N VAL A 79 -22.34 0.83 -2.83
CA VAL A 79 -23.40 0.11 -2.12
C VAL A 79 -22.77 -0.68 -0.98
N VAL A 80 -23.29 -0.49 0.23
CA VAL A 80 -22.83 -1.14 1.45
C VAL A 80 -23.98 -1.94 2.05
N PHE A 81 -23.79 -3.24 2.24
CA PHE A 81 -24.72 -4.14 2.92
C PHE A 81 -24.19 -4.43 4.33
N CYS A 82 -25.07 -4.32 5.33
CA CYS A 82 -24.76 -4.52 6.74
C CYS A 82 -25.60 -5.67 7.28
N ASP A 83 -24.96 -6.79 7.57
CA ASP A 83 -25.63 -8.04 7.95
C ASP A 83 -25.53 -8.32 9.44
N GLU A 84 -26.56 -8.95 9.99
CA GLU A 84 -26.53 -9.49 11.35
C GLU A 84 -25.79 -10.84 11.35
N ILE A 85 -24.80 -10.94 12.23
CA ILE A 85 -23.99 -12.15 12.38
C ILE A 85 -23.91 -12.46 13.87
N ALA A 86 -24.17 -13.72 14.21
CA ALA A 86 -24.00 -14.21 15.57
C ALA A 86 -22.51 -14.29 15.94
N ASP A 87 -22.18 -14.10 17.22
CA ASP A 87 -20.78 -14.02 17.67
C ASP A 87 -19.95 -15.26 17.33
N ASP A 88 -20.57 -16.44 17.34
CA ASP A 88 -19.98 -17.73 17.00
C ASP A 88 -19.75 -17.94 15.49
N GLU A 89 -20.43 -17.16 14.64
CA GLU A 89 -20.26 -17.18 13.19
C GLU A 89 -19.17 -16.20 12.70
N ARG A 90 -18.69 -15.30 13.56
CA ARG A 90 -17.66 -14.32 13.18
C ARG A 90 -16.30 -14.98 13.01
N ASN A 91 -15.79 -14.97 11.79
CA ASN A 91 -14.44 -15.45 11.46
C ASN A 91 -13.65 -14.37 10.73
N ASP A 92 -12.45 -14.10 11.26
CA ASP A 92 -11.56 -13.03 10.78
C ASP A 92 -10.77 -13.38 9.51
N ARG A 93 -10.99 -14.58 8.96
CA ARG A 93 -10.30 -15.10 7.78
C ARG A 93 -10.99 -14.68 6.47
N VAL A 94 -10.19 -14.60 5.41
CA VAL A 94 -10.63 -14.42 4.01
C VAL A 94 -11.57 -15.55 3.53
N ILE A 95 -11.64 -16.65 4.26
CA ILE A 95 -12.49 -17.82 3.95
C ILE A 95 -13.73 -17.93 4.85
N ALA A 96 -14.06 -16.89 5.61
CA ALA A 96 -15.34 -16.89 6.32
C ALA A 96 -16.51 -17.04 5.31
N GLU A 97 -17.72 -17.29 5.79
CA GLU A 97 -18.93 -17.30 4.94
C GLU A 97 -19.81 -16.06 5.16
N LYS A 98 -19.55 -15.33 6.25
CA LYS A 98 -20.30 -14.14 6.66
C LYS A 98 -19.36 -13.02 7.09
N TRP A 99 -19.73 -11.77 6.81
CA TRP A 99 -19.01 -10.55 7.19
C TRP A 99 -19.98 -9.47 7.63
N ASP A 100 -19.60 -8.69 8.64
CA ASP A 100 -20.50 -7.64 9.15
C ASP A 100 -20.88 -6.64 8.05
N VAL A 101 -19.98 -6.44 7.08
CA VAL A 101 -20.18 -5.55 5.94
C VAL A 101 -19.68 -6.20 4.64
N THR A 102 -20.49 -6.11 3.59
CA THR A 102 -20.03 -6.30 2.20
C THR A 102 -20.31 -5.05 1.39
N PHE A 103 -19.49 -4.75 0.38
CA PHE A 103 -19.68 -3.55 -0.41
C PHE A 103 -19.18 -3.68 -1.84
N ALA A 104 -19.80 -2.89 -2.72
CA ALA A 104 -19.49 -2.83 -4.14
C ALA A 104 -19.42 -1.37 -4.63
N LEU A 105 -18.37 -1.03 -5.36
CA LEU A 105 -18.29 0.25 -6.10
C LEU A 105 -18.76 0.01 -7.53
N VAL A 106 -19.80 0.74 -7.94
CA VAL A 106 -20.48 0.58 -9.22
C VAL A 106 -20.33 1.86 -10.04
N GLN A 107 -19.98 1.73 -11.31
CA GLN A 107 -20.03 2.84 -12.27
C GLN A 107 -21.48 3.05 -12.72
N GLY A 108 -21.97 4.27 -12.53
CA GLY A 108 -23.36 4.66 -12.77
C GLY A 108 -24.26 4.58 -11.53
N TYR A 109 -25.54 4.85 -11.75
CA TYR A 109 -26.58 4.74 -10.73
C TYR A 109 -26.98 3.28 -10.50
N VAL A 110 -27.34 2.96 -9.27
CA VAL A 110 -27.91 1.66 -8.88
C VAL A 110 -29.41 1.80 -8.78
N ASP A 111 -30.15 1.16 -9.69
CA ASP A 111 -31.60 1.03 -9.59
C ASP A 111 -31.99 -0.15 -8.67
N VAL A 112 -33.28 -0.30 -8.39
CA VAL A 112 -33.81 -1.36 -7.51
C VAL A 112 -33.44 -2.77 -8.02
N THR A 113 -33.47 -2.97 -9.34
CA THR A 113 -33.15 -4.28 -9.95
C THR A 113 -31.68 -4.64 -9.71
N LEU A 114 -30.79 -3.68 -9.93
CA LEU A 114 -29.37 -3.86 -9.70
C LEU A 114 -29.06 -3.99 -8.21
N LEU A 115 -29.72 -3.22 -7.34
CA LEU A 115 -29.55 -3.32 -5.90
C LEU A 115 -29.86 -4.73 -5.39
N GLU A 116 -30.98 -5.32 -5.79
CA GLU A 116 -31.35 -6.68 -5.37
C GLU A 116 -30.40 -7.73 -5.95
N ARG A 117 -29.97 -7.56 -7.21
CA ARG A 117 -28.94 -8.43 -7.78
C ARG A 117 -27.62 -8.36 -7.00
N LEU A 118 -27.18 -7.16 -6.61
CA LEU A 118 -25.98 -6.97 -5.79
C LEU A 118 -26.16 -7.62 -4.42
N ARG A 119 -27.32 -7.46 -3.78
CA ARG A 119 -27.64 -8.08 -2.48
C ARG A 119 -27.51 -9.61 -2.54
N GLU A 120 -27.99 -10.22 -3.61
CA GLU A 120 -27.90 -11.68 -3.80
C GLU A 120 -26.48 -12.16 -4.14
N ASN A 121 -25.66 -11.37 -4.84
CA ASN A 121 -24.41 -11.84 -5.46
C ASN A 121 -23.13 -11.35 -4.80
N VAL A 122 -23.13 -10.17 -4.19
CA VAL A 122 -21.93 -9.59 -3.56
C VAL A 122 -21.44 -10.45 -2.39
N PRO A 123 -22.31 -10.96 -1.49
CA PRO A 123 -21.86 -11.84 -0.41
C PRO A 123 -21.29 -13.18 -0.87
N LEU A 124 -21.74 -13.70 -2.02
CA LEU A 124 -21.40 -15.03 -2.53
C LEU A 124 -19.99 -15.15 -3.14
N GLN A 125 -19.33 -14.03 -3.45
CA GLN A 125 -17.95 -13.99 -3.99
C GLN A 125 -17.71 -14.92 -5.18
N GLU A 126 -16.91 -15.99 -5.01
CA GLU A 126 -16.57 -16.97 -6.05
C GLU A 126 -17.81 -17.61 -6.69
N ALA A 127 -18.87 -17.79 -5.90
CA ALA A 127 -20.15 -18.34 -6.37
C ALA A 127 -21.08 -17.27 -6.97
N GLY A 128 -20.87 -15.99 -6.65
CA GLY A 128 -21.68 -14.87 -7.12
C GLY A 128 -21.31 -14.39 -8.53
N ARG A 129 -22.25 -13.75 -9.23
CA ARG A 129 -22.03 -13.18 -10.57
C ARG A 129 -22.57 -11.76 -10.68
N ASN A 130 -21.64 -10.81 -10.71
CA ASN A 130 -21.94 -9.38 -10.77
C ASN A 130 -21.88 -8.86 -12.22
N PRO A 131 -22.55 -7.73 -12.52
CA PRO A 131 -22.45 -7.10 -13.83
C PRO A 131 -21.10 -6.37 -14.03
N ASN A 132 -20.77 -6.09 -15.29
CA ASN A 132 -19.49 -5.51 -15.71
C ASN A 132 -19.32 -4.01 -15.37
N ASN A 133 -20.33 -3.37 -14.78
CA ASN A 133 -20.23 -2.02 -14.23
C ASN A 133 -19.89 -2.02 -12.72
N VAL A 134 -19.81 -3.18 -12.08
CA VAL A 134 -19.22 -3.30 -10.73
C VAL A 134 -17.72 -3.24 -10.88
N LEU A 135 -17.08 -2.20 -10.36
CA LEU A 135 -15.63 -1.98 -10.46
C LEU A 135 -14.86 -2.66 -9.33
N VAL A 136 -15.43 -2.62 -8.13
CA VAL A 136 -14.81 -3.12 -6.91
C VAL A 136 -15.82 -3.94 -6.13
N LEU A 137 -15.37 -5.05 -5.56
CA LEU A 137 -16.12 -5.84 -4.58
C LEU A 137 -15.22 -6.12 -3.39
N ALA A 138 -15.74 -5.93 -2.18
CA ALA A 138 -14.98 -6.15 -0.96
C ALA A 138 -15.89 -6.44 0.24
N ARG A 139 -15.26 -6.77 1.36
CA ARG A 139 -15.91 -7.12 2.62
C ARG A 139 -15.07 -6.69 3.81
N ALA A 140 -15.74 -6.44 4.92
CA ALA A 140 -15.12 -5.99 6.15
C ALA A 140 -15.83 -6.53 7.39
N ASN A 141 -15.06 -6.72 8.46
CA ASN A 141 -15.57 -7.06 9.78
C ASN A 141 -15.41 -5.86 10.72
N LYS A 142 -16.27 -5.78 11.73
CA LYS A 142 -16.13 -4.84 12.84
C LYS A 142 -14.95 -5.24 13.71
N SER A 143 -14.17 -4.25 14.13
CA SER A 143 -13.35 -4.40 15.33
C SER A 143 -14.28 -4.30 16.55
N VAL A 144 -14.91 -5.42 16.94
CA VAL A 144 -16.05 -5.47 17.88
C VAL A 144 -15.81 -4.61 19.12
N ARG A 145 -14.67 -4.82 19.81
CA ARG A 145 -14.33 -4.06 21.02
C ARG A 145 -14.26 -2.55 20.79
N VAL A 146 -13.61 -2.10 19.71
CA VAL A 146 -13.48 -0.68 19.39
C VAL A 146 -14.82 -0.09 18.96
N PHE A 147 -15.58 -0.85 18.18
CA PHE A 147 -16.89 -0.47 17.70
C PHE A 147 -17.86 -0.20 18.86
N GLU A 148 -17.98 -1.15 19.78
CA GLU A 148 -18.84 -1.05 20.97
C GLU A 148 -18.39 0.08 21.90
N HIS A 149 -17.08 0.21 22.12
CA HIS A 149 -16.51 1.28 22.95
C HIS A 149 -16.86 2.67 22.40
N ILE A 150 -16.72 2.88 21.09
CA ILE A 150 -17.09 4.16 20.46
C ILE A 150 -18.61 4.39 20.58
N VAL A 151 -19.44 3.43 20.19
CA VAL A 151 -20.90 3.60 20.21
C VAL A 151 -21.39 3.89 21.64
N SER A 152 -20.90 3.14 22.63
CA SER A 152 -21.27 3.33 24.02
C SER A 152 -20.89 4.72 24.53
N ALA A 153 -19.64 5.13 24.38
CA ALA A 153 -19.17 6.45 24.85
C ALA A 153 -19.96 7.59 24.20
N LEU A 154 -20.10 7.56 22.87
CA LEU A 154 -20.80 8.61 22.14
C LEU A 154 -22.29 8.68 22.52
N SER A 155 -22.95 7.54 22.76
CA SER A 155 -24.36 7.50 23.18
C SER A 155 -24.62 8.13 24.56
N GLN A 156 -23.59 8.15 25.42
CA GLN A 156 -23.64 8.73 26.75
C GLN A 156 -23.23 10.21 26.76
N GLY A 157 -22.87 10.77 25.61
CA GLY A 157 -22.38 12.15 25.50
C GLY A 157 -20.89 12.31 25.80
N GLU A 158 -20.12 11.22 25.76
CA GLU A 158 -18.70 11.17 26.11
C GLU A 158 -17.83 10.82 24.89
N GLN A 159 -16.53 11.14 24.95
CA GLN A 159 -15.56 10.71 23.93
C GLN A 159 -14.91 9.39 24.36
N PRO A 160 -14.64 8.46 23.42
CA PRO A 160 -14.00 7.19 23.73
C PRO A 160 -12.54 7.37 24.18
N GLU A 161 -12.08 6.50 25.08
CA GLU A 161 -10.70 6.47 25.54
C GLU A 161 -9.69 6.30 24.37
N PRO A 162 -8.79 7.28 24.14
CA PRO A 162 -7.87 7.26 23.00
C PRO A 162 -6.96 6.03 22.99
N LYS A 163 -6.54 5.55 24.16
CA LYS A 163 -5.63 4.39 24.26
C LYS A 163 -6.25 3.13 23.63
N GLU A 164 -7.55 2.91 23.83
CA GLU A 164 -8.25 1.76 23.24
C GLU A 164 -8.31 1.87 21.70
N LEU A 165 -8.48 3.09 21.19
CA LEU A 165 -8.43 3.35 19.75
C LEU A 165 -7.02 3.17 19.18
N ALA A 166 -5.97 3.48 19.93
CA ALA A 166 -4.58 3.33 19.49
C ALA A 166 -4.19 1.86 19.23
N GLU A 167 -4.68 0.95 20.08
CA GLU A 167 -4.37 -0.49 20.03
C GLU A 167 -4.83 -1.14 18.72
N VAL A 168 -5.91 -0.65 18.11
CA VAL A 168 -6.47 -1.19 16.87
C VAL A 168 -6.31 -0.22 15.70
N GLY A 169 -6.74 1.04 15.86
CA GLY A 169 -6.62 2.10 14.85
C GLY A 169 -7.67 2.11 13.73
N TYR A 170 -8.72 1.30 13.82
CA TYR A 170 -9.82 1.25 12.83
C TYR A 170 -11.12 0.73 13.44
N ILE A 171 -12.26 1.13 12.84
CA ILE A 171 -13.60 0.62 13.15
C ILE A 171 -13.89 -0.65 12.33
N LEU A 172 -13.60 -0.59 11.02
CA LEU A 172 -13.75 -1.70 10.09
C LEU A 172 -12.40 -2.22 9.61
N ARG A 173 -12.32 -3.54 9.42
CA ARG A 173 -11.16 -4.22 8.85
C ARG A 173 -11.57 -4.96 7.60
N THR A 174 -11.01 -4.57 6.47
CA THR A 174 -11.17 -5.28 5.20
C THR A 174 -10.37 -6.59 5.21
N THR A 175 -10.92 -7.65 4.64
CA THR A 175 -10.17 -8.90 4.42
C THR A 175 -9.47 -8.87 3.06
N ALA A 176 -10.16 -8.39 2.03
CA ALA A 176 -9.62 -8.19 0.69
C ALA A 176 -10.48 -7.19 -0.09
N VAL A 177 -9.86 -6.53 -1.06
CA VAL A 177 -10.49 -5.56 -1.97
C VAL A 177 -10.22 -6.01 -3.39
N TYR A 178 -11.26 -6.45 -4.09
CA TYR A 178 -11.15 -7.13 -5.38
C TYR A 178 -11.55 -6.21 -6.53
N GLY A 179 -10.91 -6.42 -7.68
CA GLY A 179 -11.19 -5.79 -8.97
C GLY A 179 -10.68 -6.69 -10.08
N ASN A 180 -10.63 -6.17 -11.31
CA ASN A 180 -10.02 -6.83 -12.47
C ASN A 180 -10.60 -8.23 -12.76
N GLY A 181 -11.89 -8.28 -13.09
CA GLY A 181 -12.56 -9.51 -13.55
C GLY A 181 -12.87 -10.53 -12.45
N LYS A 182 -12.27 -10.39 -11.26
CA LYS A 182 -12.49 -11.32 -10.15
C LYS A 182 -13.96 -11.33 -9.73
N PHE A 183 -14.56 -12.51 -9.58
CA PHE A 183 -15.99 -12.69 -9.26
C PHE A 183 -16.95 -12.16 -10.34
N GLY A 184 -16.47 -12.05 -11.59
CA GLY A 184 -17.27 -11.59 -12.72
C GLY A 184 -17.54 -10.09 -12.73
N ILE A 185 -16.84 -9.31 -11.91
CA ILE A 185 -16.88 -7.84 -11.93
C ILE A 185 -16.09 -7.28 -13.13
N ALA A 186 -16.05 -5.97 -13.30
CA ALA A 186 -15.34 -5.30 -14.38
C ALA A 186 -13.87 -5.75 -14.55
N ASP A 187 -13.49 -6.05 -15.78
CA ASP A 187 -12.09 -6.27 -16.17
C ASP A 187 -11.28 -4.98 -16.08
N PHE A 188 -9.98 -5.08 -15.75
CA PHE A 188 -9.10 -3.92 -15.64
C PHE A 188 -9.01 -3.11 -16.94
N LYS A 189 -9.23 -3.73 -18.10
CA LYS A 189 -9.20 -3.04 -19.39
C LYS A 189 -10.20 -1.88 -19.47
N LEU A 190 -11.31 -1.95 -18.74
CA LEU A 190 -12.29 -0.85 -18.66
C LEU A 190 -11.76 0.37 -17.90
N LEU A 191 -10.77 0.19 -17.01
CA LEU A 191 -10.15 1.26 -16.23
C LEU A 191 -8.95 1.91 -16.93
N GLU A 192 -8.36 1.26 -17.94
CA GLU A 192 -7.14 1.73 -18.62
C GLU A 192 -7.26 3.18 -19.14
N ASN A 193 -8.44 3.55 -19.66
CA ASN A 193 -8.74 4.89 -20.17
C ASN A 193 -9.80 5.63 -19.34
N ASN A 194 -10.09 5.17 -18.12
CA ASN A 194 -11.03 5.83 -17.24
C ASN A 194 -10.40 7.13 -16.69
N SER A 195 -11.05 8.26 -16.91
CA SER A 195 -10.56 9.60 -16.51
C SER A 195 -10.42 9.77 -14.99
N ASP A 196 -11.25 9.09 -14.20
CA ASP A 196 -11.27 9.19 -12.74
C ASP A 196 -10.32 8.17 -12.09
N PHE A 197 -10.26 6.96 -12.65
CA PHE A 197 -9.56 5.80 -12.08
C PHE A 197 -8.45 5.22 -12.97
N SER A 198 -7.76 6.08 -13.72
CA SER A 198 -6.62 5.68 -14.57
C SER A 198 -5.39 5.21 -13.79
N GLN A 199 -5.22 5.61 -12.52
CA GLN A 199 -4.09 5.19 -11.70
C GLN A 199 -4.27 3.77 -11.15
N SER A 200 -3.17 3.02 -11.06
CA SER A 200 -3.13 1.68 -10.44
C SER A 200 -3.88 1.65 -9.09
N PHE A 201 -4.82 0.72 -8.95
CA PHE A 201 -5.63 0.49 -7.75
C PHE A 201 -6.52 1.67 -7.28
N SER A 202 -6.65 2.76 -8.05
CA SER A 202 -7.36 3.97 -7.60
C SER A 202 -8.84 3.74 -7.29
N ALA A 203 -9.56 2.95 -8.09
CA ALA A 203 -10.95 2.56 -7.81
C ALA A 203 -11.08 1.80 -6.48
N GLN A 204 -10.18 0.85 -6.22
CA GLN A 204 -10.14 0.08 -4.97
C GLN A 204 -9.85 0.98 -3.77
N MET A 205 -8.89 1.90 -3.89
CA MET A 205 -8.56 2.85 -2.84
C MET A 205 -9.73 3.82 -2.56
N CYS A 206 -10.45 4.24 -3.60
CA CYS A 206 -11.65 5.08 -3.46
C CYS A 206 -12.77 4.35 -2.70
N ALA A 207 -13.03 3.09 -3.04
CA ALA A 207 -14.01 2.28 -2.32
C ALA A 207 -13.64 2.12 -0.83
N VAL A 208 -12.36 1.92 -0.51
CA VAL A 208 -11.88 1.83 0.88
C VAL A 208 -11.98 3.16 1.62
N TYR A 209 -11.71 4.28 0.95
CA TYR A 209 -11.85 5.61 1.56
C TYR A 209 -13.31 5.94 1.88
N MET A 210 -14.24 5.63 0.97
CA MET A 210 -15.67 5.80 1.22
C MET A 210 -16.19 4.81 2.29
N LEU A 211 -15.63 3.59 2.37
CA LEU A 211 -15.91 2.67 3.49
C LEU A 211 -15.46 3.24 4.84
N ARG A 212 -14.33 3.97 4.87
CA ARG A 212 -13.89 4.65 6.09
C ARG A 212 -14.93 5.64 6.57
N GLU A 213 -15.44 6.48 5.67
CA GLU A 213 -16.53 7.40 6.00
C GLU A 213 -17.75 6.64 6.54
N PHE A 214 -18.19 5.61 5.81
CA PHE A 214 -19.31 4.78 6.25
C PHE A 214 -19.10 4.25 7.68
N SER A 215 -17.89 3.82 8.04
CA SER A 215 -17.63 3.32 9.38
C SER A 215 -17.82 4.37 10.48
N LEU A 216 -17.51 5.64 10.19
CA LEU A 216 -17.73 6.78 11.10
C LEU A 216 -19.23 7.11 11.20
N ASP A 217 -19.89 7.19 10.05
CA ASP A 217 -21.33 7.42 9.96
C ASP A 217 -22.13 6.34 10.70
N TRP A 218 -21.68 5.07 10.61
CA TRP A 218 -22.36 3.94 11.21
C TRP A 218 -22.32 3.98 12.74
N VAL A 219 -21.15 4.28 13.33
CA VAL A 219 -21.04 4.42 14.79
C VAL A 219 -21.79 5.65 15.30
N HIS A 220 -21.84 6.75 14.53
CA HIS A 220 -22.68 7.91 14.87
C HIS A 220 -24.16 7.57 14.81
N TYR A 221 -24.62 6.89 13.75
CA TYR A 221 -26.00 6.45 13.64
C TYR A 221 -26.43 5.59 14.83
N LEU A 222 -25.64 4.58 15.19
CA LEU A 222 -25.95 3.71 16.33
C LEU A 222 -25.89 4.44 17.67
N ALA A 223 -24.92 5.33 17.87
CA ALA A 223 -24.85 6.16 19.06
C ALA A 223 -26.09 7.04 19.21
N LEU A 224 -26.61 7.59 18.11
CA LEU A 224 -27.85 8.36 18.09
C LEU A 224 -29.07 7.48 18.39
N GLN A 225 -29.16 6.27 17.82
CA GLN A 225 -30.25 5.33 18.13
C GLN A 225 -30.26 4.91 19.61
N GLN A 226 -29.09 4.77 20.23
CA GLN A 226 -28.95 4.37 21.63
C GLN A 226 -29.10 5.53 22.62
N GLY A 227 -28.50 6.69 22.30
CA GLY A 227 -28.38 7.84 23.21
C GLY A 227 -29.41 8.95 22.98
N GLY A 228 -30.10 8.96 21.84
CA GLY A 228 -31.02 10.04 21.46
C GLY A 228 -30.34 11.40 21.55
N ASP A 229 -30.98 12.34 22.24
CA ASP A 229 -30.47 13.70 22.42
C ASP A 229 -29.15 13.77 23.21
N ASN A 230 -28.77 12.73 23.96
CA ASN A 230 -27.49 12.71 24.67
C ASN A 230 -26.31 12.42 23.73
N ALA A 231 -26.56 11.85 22.56
CA ALA A 231 -25.50 11.39 21.68
C ALA A 231 -24.65 12.56 21.13
N VAL A 232 -23.33 12.33 21.07
CA VAL A 232 -22.35 13.32 20.57
C VAL A 232 -21.54 12.75 19.41
N ALA A 233 -21.04 13.64 18.56
CA ALA A 233 -20.16 13.27 17.46
C ALA A 233 -18.76 12.92 17.98
N LEU A 234 -18.11 11.96 17.32
CA LEU A 234 -16.72 11.61 17.60
C LEU A 234 -15.81 12.82 17.34
N HIS A 235 -14.86 13.09 18.22
CA HIS A 235 -13.89 14.17 18.04
C HIS A 235 -13.18 14.05 16.68
N ARG A 236 -13.09 15.16 15.93
CA ARG A 236 -12.55 15.15 14.55
C ARG A 236 -11.11 14.63 14.48
N GLY A 237 -10.29 14.89 15.49
CA GLY A 237 -8.94 14.32 15.59
C GLY A 237 -8.94 12.80 15.68
N LEU A 238 -9.91 12.22 16.41
CA LEU A 238 -10.09 10.77 16.50
C LEU A 238 -10.66 10.18 15.21
N GLN A 239 -11.60 10.86 14.56
CA GLN A 239 -12.09 10.48 13.23
C GLN A 239 -10.95 10.42 12.21
N ARG A 240 -10.07 11.43 12.19
CA ARG A 240 -8.85 11.43 11.36
C ARG A 240 -7.92 10.28 11.72
N TYR A 241 -7.71 10.03 13.01
CA TYR A 241 -6.86 8.95 13.49
C TYR A 241 -7.37 7.54 13.13
N LEU A 242 -8.68 7.35 12.98
CA LEU A 242 -9.24 6.06 12.58
C LEU A 242 -9.12 5.87 11.06
N GLY A 243 -8.50 4.77 10.66
CA GLY A 243 -8.43 4.34 9.26
C GLY A 243 -9.27 3.10 9.00
N VAL A 244 -8.92 2.37 7.94
CA VAL A 244 -9.49 1.05 7.63
C VAL A 244 -8.41 0.00 7.79
N GLY A 245 -8.66 -0.99 8.65
CA GLY A 245 -7.72 -2.08 8.86
C GLY A 245 -7.63 -2.99 7.64
N ASN A 246 -6.48 -3.63 7.48
CA ASN A 246 -6.30 -4.74 6.56
C ASN A 246 -5.29 -5.74 7.12
N ALA A 247 -5.43 -7.02 6.74
CA ALA A 247 -4.43 -8.05 7.00
C ALA A 247 -3.98 -8.65 5.65
N THR A 248 -2.71 -8.45 5.32
CA THR A 248 -2.14 -8.91 4.06
C THR A 248 -1.24 -10.12 4.30
N GLY A 249 -1.54 -11.23 3.62
CA GLY A 249 -0.72 -12.43 3.60
C GLY A 249 0.12 -12.59 2.33
N LEU A 250 0.66 -13.79 2.14
CA LEU A 250 1.56 -14.15 1.03
C LEU A 250 0.98 -13.91 -0.38
N GLY A 251 -0.33 -13.78 -0.54
CA GLY A 251 -0.97 -13.58 -1.85
C GLY A 251 -0.48 -12.34 -2.61
N MET A 252 0.04 -11.33 -1.93
CA MET A 252 0.58 -10.13 -2.59
C MET A 252 2.03 -10.25 -3.04
N ALA A 253 2.83 -11.16 -2.47
CA ALA A 253 4.24 -11.29 -2.83
C ALA A 253 4.43 -11.72 -4.31
N PRO A 254 3.70 -12.72 -4.85
CA PRO A 254 3.81 -13.09 -6.26
C PRO A 254 3.42 -11.98 -7.23
N TYR A 255 2.57 -11.03 -6.83
CA TYR A 255 2.25 -9.88 -7.69
C TYR A 255 3.50 -9.08 -8.03
N LEU A 256 4.33 -8.75 -7.03
CA LEU A 256 5.56 -7.98 -7.27
C LEU A 256 6.55 -8.73 -8.15
N ILE A 257 6.57 -10.06 -8.09
CA ILE A 257 7.45 -10.89 -8.90
C ILE A 257 6.91 -11.02 -10.34
N ASN A 258 5.60 -11.19 -10.50
CA ASN A 258 4.95 -11.43 -11.79
C ASN A 258 4.70 -10.14 -12.60
N HIS A 259 4.71 -8.97 -11.95
CA HIS A 259 4.51 -7.66 -12.56
C HIS A 259 5.77 -6.77 -12.48
N PRO A 260 6.94 -7.24 -12.96
CA PRO A 260 8.22 -6.61 -12.67
C PRO A 260 8.39 -5.24 -13.34
N CYS A 261 7.75 -5.02 -14.50
CA CYS A 261 7.78 -3.72 -15.16
C CYS A 261 7.05 -2.66 -14.32
N ILE A 262 5.90 -3.02 -13.75
CA ILE A 262 5.16 -2.15 -12.83
C ILE A 262 6.00 -1.85 -11.58
N VAL A 263 6.65 -2.86 -10.98
CA VAL A 263 7.48 -2.64 -9.80
C VAL A 263 8.69 -1.74 -10.11
N ASP A 264 9.39 -1.99 -11.21
CA ASP A 264 10.44 -1.11 -11.70
C ASP A 264 9.92 0.32 -11.89
N GLN A 265 8.74 0.49 -12.49
CA GLN A 265 8.17 1.81 -12.72
C GLN A 265 7.87 2.52 -11.39
N TRP A 266 7.30 1.82 -10.41
CA TRP A 266 7.04 2.38 -9.09
C TRP A 266 8.33 2.84 -8.41
N MET A 267 9.38 2.00 -8.45
CA MET A 267 10.66 2.33 -7.84
C MET A 267 11.38 3.44 -8.62
N THR A 268 11.33 3.43 -9.94
CA THR A 268 11.92 4.47 -10.79
C THR A 268 11.26 5.82 -10.54
N SER A 269 9.93 5.89 -10.53
CA SER A 269 9.20 7.14 -10.25
C SER A 269 9.51 7.67 -8.85
N ARG A 270 9.57 6.79 -7.85
CA ARG A 270 9.99 7.14 -6.49
C ARG A 270 11.43 7.66 -6.45
N GLU A 271 12.37 6.95 -7.03
CA GLU A 271 13.79 7.32 -6.96
C GLU A 271 14.10 8.56 -7.78
N ARG A 272 13.34 8.86 -8.84
CA ARG A 272 13.40 10.17 -9.52
C ARG A 272 12.95 11.30 -8.59
N ALA A 273 11.85 11.13 -7.87
CA ALA A 273 11.42 12.08 -6.83
C ALA A 273 12.49 12.26 -5.75
N VAL A 274 13.04 11.16 -5.23
CA VAL A 274 14.13 11.19 -4.23
C VAL A 274 15.35 11.92 -4.77
N ALA A 275 15.79 11.62 -5.99
CA ALA A 275 16.95 12.27 -6.61
C ALA A 275 16.76 13.79 -6.77
N ARG A 276 15.56 14.23 -7.17
CA ARG A 276 15.20 15.65 -7.27
C ARG A 276 15.27 16.32 -5.91
N VAL A 277 14.70 15.71 -4.87
CA VAL A 277 14.74 16.22 -3.50
C VAL A 277 16.17 16.24 -2.96
N PHE A 278 16.95 15.18 -3.19
CA PHE A 278 18.32 15.06 -2.69
C PHE A 278 19.26 16.11 -3.29
N ALA A 279 19.00 16.57 -4.51
CA ALA A 279 19.74 17.66 -5.14
C ALA A 279 19.43 19.05 -4.55
N MET A 280 18.33 19.20 -3.78
CA MET A 280 17.94 20.49 -3.20
C MET A 280 18.84 20.88 -2.02
N PRO A 281 19.08 22.19 -1.82
CA PRO A 281 19.86 22.68 -0.71
C PRO A 281 19.18 22.44 0.65
N CYS A 282 19.99 22.26 1.68
CA CYS A 282 19.54 22.22 3.07
C CYS A 282 19.19 23.64 3.56
N GLU A 283 18.07 24.21 3.10
CA GLU A 283 17.68 25.56 3.50
C GLU A 283 17.18 25.61 4.95
N ALA A 284 17.55 26.67 5.68
CA ALA A 284 17.12 26.86 7.07
C ALA A 284 15.58 26.94 7.24
N SER A 285 14.87 27.37 6.20
CA SER A 285 13.39 27.40 6.14
C SER A 285 12.76 26.02 6.30
N PHE A 286 13.49 24.94 5.96
CA PHE A 286 13.02 23.56 6.09
C PHE A 286 13.35 22.93 7.44
N HIS A 287 14.05 23.63 8.34
CA HIS A 287 14.40 23.08 9.66
C HIS A 287 13.16 22.67 10.45
N ASP A 288 12.25 23.60 10.73
CA ASP A 288 11.08 23.33 11.57
C ASP A 288 10.10 22.35 10.91
N PRO A 289 9.80 22.45 9.59
CA PRO A 289 9.01 21.42 8.91
C PRO A 289 9.61 20.02 9.02
N LEU A 290 10.92 19.87 8.78
CA LEU A 290 11.59 18.57 8.87
C LEU A 290 11.60 18.05 10.31
N GLN A 291 11.91 18.92 11.28
CA GLN A 291 11.88 18.60 12.70
C GLN A 291 10.50 18.10 13.12
N GLY A 292 9.43 18.80 12.72
CA GLY A 292 8.06 18.40 13.03
C GLY A 292 7.68 17.04 12.43
N LEU A 293 8.07 16.76 11.19
CA LEU A 293 7.84 15.46 10.55
C LEU A 293 8.61 14.32 11.24
N LEU A 294 9.88 14.55 11.59
CA LEU A 294 10.71 13.56 12.30
C LEU A 294 10.19 13.28 13.71
N GLN A 295 9.78 14.31 14.46
CA GLN A 295 9.12 14.15 15.76
C GLN A 295 7.78 13.42 15.64
N LYS A 296 7.04 13.64 14.54
CA LYS A 296 5.81 12.91 14.25
C LYS A 296 6.10 11.44 13.95
N ALA A 297 7.13 11.14 13.15
CA ALA A 297 7.58 9.77 12.87
C ALA A 297 8.02 9.04 14.15
N GLN A 298 8.78 9.71 15.02
CA GLN A 298 9.18 9.18 16.32
C GLN A 298 7.95 8.82 17.17
N ARG A 299 7.01 9.76 17.36
CA ARG A 299 5.77 9.52 18.11
C ARG A 299 4.92 8.40 17.49
N HIS A 300 4.87 8.33 16.16
CA HIS A 300 4.16 7.26 15.47
C HIS A 300 4.75 5.89 15.82
N LEU A 301 6.08 5.72 15.74
CA LEU A 301 6.74 4.48 16.12
C LEU A 301 6.58 4.14 17.60
N GLU A 302 6.64 5.13 18.50
CA GLU A 302 6.37 4.95 19.94
C GLU A 302 4.94 4.47 20.22
N GLN A 303 4.00 4.73 19.31
CA GLN A 303 2.59 4.30 19.38
C GLN A 303 2.30 3.00 18.63
N VAL A 304 3.26 2.45 17.87
CA VAL A 304 3.08 1.17 17.19
C VAL A 304 3.24 0.05 18.21
N ILE A 305 2.21 -0.78 18.34
CA ILE A 305 2.23 -1.98 19.19
C ILE A 305 2.36 -3.19 18.27
N THR A 306 3.41 -3.99 18.47
CA THR A 306 3.60 -5.25 17.74
C THR A 306 4.06 -6.36 18.68
N ILE A 307 3.67 -7.59 18.36
CA ILE A 307 4.12 -8.80 19.07
C ILE A 307 5.39 -9.39 18.45
N ASN A 308 5.83 -8.86 17.30
CA ASN A 308 7.01 -9.33 16.61
C ASN A 308 8.27 -8.67 17.19
N GLU A 309 9.05 -9.41 17.95
CA GLU A 309 10.26 -8.90 18.63
C GLU A 309 11.30 -8.31 17.66
N HIS A 310 11.42 -8.87 16.46
CA HIS A 310 12.36 -8.35 15.47
C HIS A 310 11.93 -6.97 14.98
N GLN A 311 10.66 -6.81 14.60
CA GLN A 311 10.09 -5.52 14.21
C GLN A 311 10.13 -4.51 15.36
N ASP A 312 9.87 -4.95 16.59
CA ASP A 312 9.95 -4.10 17.77
C ASP A 312 11.37 -3.56 17.97
N ARG A 313 12.40 -4.41 17.84
CA ARG A 313 13.81 -3.96 17.87
C ARG A 313 14.13 -2.96 16.76
N LEU A 314 13.66 -3.19 15.53
CA LEU A 314 13.84 -2.26 14.41
C LEU A 314 13.18 -0.90 14.70
N ASN A 315 11.98 -0.89 15.26
CA ASN A 315 11.27 0.34 15.65
C ASN A 315 12.05 1.11 16.72
N HIS A 316 12.54 0.42 17.76
CA HIS A 316 13.33 1.05 18.83
C HIS A 316 14.65 1.62 18.32
N GLN A 317 15.35 0.90 17.43
CA GLN A 317 16.57 1.42 16.81
C GLN A 317 16.27 2.66 15.96
N ALA A 318 15.21 2.63 15.15
CA ALA A 318 14.83 3.78 14.34
C ALA A 318 14.46 5.01 15.20
N ILE A 319 13.76 4.80 16.33
CA ILE A 319 13.47 5.86 17.31
C ILE A 319 14.78 6.46 17.86
N ALA A 320 15.76 5.63 18.22
CA ALA A 320 17.05 6.09 18.74
C ALA A 320 17.82 6.91 17.69
N ASP A 321 17.87 6.42 16.45
CA ASP A 321 18.54 7.10 15.35
C ASP A 321 17.88 8.45 15.02
N ILE A 322 16.54 8.51 15.03
CA ILE A 322 15.79 9.76 14.81
C ILE A 322 16.02 10.75 15.95
N LYS A 323 16.06 10.29 17.21
CA LYS A 323 16.39 11.15 18.37
C LYS A 323 17.78 11.76 18.23
N GLN A 324 18.77 10.96 17.82
CA GLN A 324 20.11 11.47 17.57
C GLN A 324 20.12 12.49 16.42
N LEU A 325 19.48 12.17 15.29
CA LEU A 325 19.36 13.07 14.14
C LEU A 325 18.73 14.41 14.55
N LEU A 326 17.66 14.39 15.33
CA LEU A 326 16.98 15.60 15.83
C LEU A 326 17.90 16.46 16.70
N SER A 327 18.76 15.86 17.52
CA SER A 327 19.67 16.60 18.39
C SER A 327 20.79 17.34 17.65
N GLU A 328 21.13 16.89 16.44
CA GLU A 328 22.21 17.44 15.60
C GLU A 328 21.69 18.16 14.34
N LEU A 329 20.36 18.21 14.13
CA LEU A 329 19.73 18.60 12.86
C LEU A 329 20.22 19.96 12.35
N THR A 330 20.23 20.98 13.21
CA THR A 330 20.67 22.33 12.87
C THR A 330 22.12 22.34 12.38
N THR A 331 23.01 21.65 13.08
CA THR A 331 24.43 21.54 12.73
C THR A 331 24.61 20.81 11.41
N LEU A 332 23.88 19.72 11.20
CA LEU A 332 23.95 18.92 9.97
C LEU A 332 23.46 19.72 8.75
N MET A 333 22.34 20.42 8.88
CA MET A 333 21.81 21.26 7.79
C MET A 333 22.78 22.40 7.43
N ALA A 334 23.50 22.96 8.41
CA ALA A 334 24.51 23.98 8.17
C ALA A 334 25.80 23.43 7.53
N LEU A 335 26.17 22.18 7.86
CA LEU A 335 27.38 21.53 7.35
C LEU A 335 27.23 21.03 5.91
N HIS A 336 26.03 20.64 5.53
CA HIS A 336 25.76 19.94 4.27
C HIS A 336 25.11 20.85 3.23
N PRO A 337 25.69 21.01 2.02
CA PRO A 337 25.15 21.92 1.02
C PRO A 337 23.82 21.45 0.41
N ASN A 338 23.52 20.15 0.48
CA ASN A 338 22.29 19.54 -0.05
C ASN A 338 21.90 18.29 0.74
N TRP A 339 20.65 17.86 0.57
CA TRP A 339 20.11 16.70 1.27
C TRP A 339 20.84 15.40 0.93
N ALA A 340 21.33 15.23 -0.31
CA ALA A 340 22.13 14.06 -0.70
C ALA A 340 23.32 13.86 0.24
N SER A 341 24.08 14.93 0.49
CA SER A 341 25.27 14.88 1.34
C SER A 341 24.94 14.64 2.83
N LEU A 342 23.80 15.14 3.31
CA LEU A 342 23.31 14.89 4.67
C LEU A 342 22.89 13.42 4.84
N VAL A 343 22.14 12.88 3.88
CA VAL A 343 21.70 11.48 3.90
C VAL A 343 22.89 10.53 3.79
N GLU A 344 23.88 10.84 2.95
CA GLU A 344 25.13 10.06 2.87
C GLU A 344 25.90 10.08 4.19
N HIS A 345 25.97 11.23 4.87
CA HIS A 345 26.58 11.34 6.20
C HIS A 345 25.85 10.46 7.24
N LYS A 346 24.54 10.29 7.09
CA LYS A 346 23.69 9.49 7.98
C LYS A 346 23.43 8.06 7.49
N LYS A 347 24.26 7.53 6.57
CA LYS A 347 24.15 6.14 6.08
C LYS A 347 24.38 5.06 7.13
N THR A 348 24.91 5.42 8.31
CA THR A 348 25.11 4.51 9.44
C THR A 348 23.86 4.30 10.28
N MET A 349 22.81 5.12 10.11
CA MET A 349 21.51 4.88 10.72
C MET A 349 20.92 3.55 10.22
N SER A 350 20.00 2.97 10.98
CA SER A 350 19.18 1.84 10.53
C SER A 350 18.47 2.15 9.20
N VAL A 351 18.21 1.10 8.41
CA VAL A 351 17.52 1.21 7.11
C VAL A 351 16.15 1.87 7.28
N GLU A 352 15.45 1.54 8.36
CA GLU A 352 14.16 2.09 8.78
C GLU A 352 14.25 3.60 8.99
N ALA A 353 15.23 4.07 9.77
CA ALA A 353 15.38 5.49 10.03
C ALA A 353 15.80 6.26 8.77
N GLN A 354 16.61 5.66 7.88
CA GLN A 354 16.94 6.23 6.58
C GLN A 354 15.71 6.38 5.67
N GLU A 355 14.83 5.38 5.60
CA GLU A 355 13.60 5.46 4.79
C GLU A 355 12.56 6.39 5.41
N ILE A 356 12.54 6.55 6.73
CA ILE A 356 11.75 7.59 7.41
C ILE A 356 12.27 8.98 7.02
N LEU A 357 13.57 9.23 7.14
CA LEU A 357 14.17 10.51 6.73
C LEU A 357 13.88 10.81 5.26
N THR A 358 14.05 9.83 4.38
CA THR A 358 13.74 9.97 2.94
C THR A 358 12.28 10.34 2.72
N SER A 359 11.35 9.70 3.43
CA SER A 359 9.92 10.00 3.32
C SER A 359 9.58 11.39 3.87
N CYS A 360 10.19 11.81 4.98
CA CYS A 360 10.05 13.17 5.51
C CYS A 360 10.56 14.22 4.52
N LEU A 361 11.72 14.00 3.89
CA LEU A 361 12.28 14.93 2.91
C LEU A 361 11.39 15.07 1.68
N ILE A 362 10.80 13.96 1.20
CA ILE A 362 9.81 13.98 0.12
C ILE A 362 8.62 14.91 0.44
N GLU A 363 8.15 14.92 1.69
CA GLU A 363 7.01 15.74 2.11
C GLU A 363 7.29 17.25 2.04
N LEU A 364 8.57 17.66 2.07
CA LEU A 364 8.97 19.08 2.04
C LEU A 364 8.85 19.73 0.65
N TYR A 365 8.79 18.92 -0.42
CA TYR A 365 8.82 19.41 -1.80
C TYR A 365 7.62 18.95 -2.66
N PRO A 366 6.36 19.32 -2.31
CA PRO A 366 5.19 18.93 -3.09
C PRO A 366 5.29 19.25 -4.58
N SER A 367 5.77 20.45 -4.93
CA SER A 367 5.89 20.91 -6.32
C SER A 367 6.90 20.13 -7.15
N LEU A 368 7.90 19.49 -6.51
CA LEU A 368 8.88 18.65 -7.18
C LEU A 368 8.46 17.18 -7.25
N VAL A 369 7.62 16.73 -6.32
CA VAL A 369 7.33 15.31 -6.14
C VAL A 369 5.98 14.89 -6.71
N ASP A 370 4.95 15.72 -6.61
CA ASP A 370 3.58 15.31 -6.89
C ASP A 370 3.38 14.90 -8.37
N GLU A 371 4.19 15.42 -9.30
CA GLU A 371 4.16 15.04 -10.72
C GLU A 371 4.49 13.56 -10.98
N PHE A 372 5.23 12.90 -10.08
CA PHE A 372 5.61 11.50 -10.26
C PHE A 372 4.46 10.54 -9.94
N ALA A 373 3.42 10.98 -9.23
CA ALA A 373 2.25 10.14 -8.93
C ALA A 373 1.49 9.70 -10.19
N SER A 374 1.51 10.50 -11.26
CA SER A 374 0.90 10.14 -12.56
C SER A 374 1.78 9.22 -13.42
N GLN A 375 3.03 8.98 -13.00
CA GLN A 375 4.02 8.19 -13.75
C GLN A 375 4.16 6.75 -13.21
N MET A 376 3.17 6.26 -12.46
CA MET A 376 3.26 4.95 -11.77
C MET A 376 2.79 3.77 -12.64
N ASN A 377 2.13 4.03 -13.78
CA ASN A 377 1.70 2.99 -14.72
C ASN A 377 2.76 2.77 -15.81
N THR A 378 2.82 1.57 -16.38
CA THR A 378 3.72 1.23 -17.49
C THR A 378 3.19 0.04 -18.28
N ASP A 379 3.73 -0.17 -19.49
CA ASP A 379 3.54 -1.41 -20.25
C ASP A 379 4.34 -2.55 -19.59
N GLU A 380 3.68 -3.70 -19.45
CA GLU A 380 4.23 -4.92 -18.87
C GLU A 380 4.81 -5.91 -19.87
N THR A 381 4.79 -5.56 -21.16
CA THR A 381 5.27 -6.42 -22.23
C THR A 381 6.76 -6.73 -22.08
N LEU A 382 7.09 -7.97 -21.71
CA LEU A 382 8.45 -8.48 -21.71
C LEU A 382 8.86 -8.87 -23.13
N SER A 383 9.97 -8.35 -23.65
CA SER A 383 10.43 -8.66 -25.00
C SER A 383 11.96 -8.76 -25.08
N ILE A 384 12.44 -9.39 -26.15
CA ILE A 384 13.84 -9.34 -26.56
C ILE A 384 13.86 -8.88 -28.02
N PRO A 385 14.56 -7.79 -28.36
CA PRO A 385 14.65 -7.33 -29.74
C PRO A 385 15.43 -8.34 -30.58
N GLY A 386 15.12 -8.38 -31.88
CA GLY A 386 15.87 -9.20 -32.84
C GLY A 386 17.32 -8.74 -32.98
N GLY A 387 18.19 -9.64 -33.46
CA GLY A 387 19.59 -9.34 -33.76
C GLY A 387 20.53 -9.34 -32.55
N LYS A 388 20.05 -9.74 -31.35
CA LYS A 388 20.89 -9.92 -30.17
C LYS A 388 21.68 -11.20 -30.21
N LYS A 389 22.90 -11.15 -29.68
CA LYS A 389 23.84 -12.27 -29.53
C LYS A 389 23.90 -12.73 -28.07
N ILE A 390 24.50 -13.89 -27.84
CA ILE A 390 24.74 -14.40 -26.49
C ILE A 390 25.60 -13.43 -25.68
N GLN A 391 26.60 -12.80 -26.29
CA GLN A 391 27.42 -11.79 -25.63
C GLN A 391 26.58 -10.66 -25.00
N ASP A 392 25.60 -10.13 -25.74
CA ASP A 392 24.75 -9.03 -25.25
C ASP A 392 23.99 -9.44 -23.97
N LEU A 393 23.51 -10.70 -23.91
CA LEU A 393 22.82 -11.22 -22.72
C LEU A 393 23.78 -11.41 -21.54
N LEU A 394 24.99 -11.92 -21.79
CA LEU A 394 26.01 -12.10 -20.76
C LEU A 394 26.38 -10.75 -20.12
N GLU A 395 26.53 -9.70 -20.91
CA GLU A 395 26.82 -8.34 -20.42
C GLU A 395 25.70 -7.79 -19.52
N VAL A 396 24.43 -7.97 -19.93
CA VAL A 396 23.28 -7.58 -19.10
C VAL A 396 23.24 -8.37 -17.79
N LEU A 397 23.46 -9.68 -17.86
CA LEU A 397 23.48 -10.57 -16.69
C LEU A 397 24.58 -10.20 -15.70
N GLN A 398 25.81 -10.01 -16.18
CA GLN A 398 26.97 -9.67 -15.35
C GLN A 398 26.90 -8.26 -14.75
N SER A 399 26.15 -7.35 -15.38
CA SER A 399 25.98 -5.98 -14.86
C SER A 399 24.78 -5.83 -13.92
N LYS A 400 23.66 -6.53 -14.17
CA LYS A 400 22.39 -6.31 -13.46
C LYS A 400 21.91 -7.46 -12.57
N TYR A 401 22.45 -8.66 -12.76
CA TYR A 401 21.95 -9.87 -12.12
C TYR A 401 23.01 -10.61 -11.28
N ARG A 402 24.08 -9.93 -10.86
CA ARG A 402 25.08 -10.53 -9.97
C ARG A 402 24.49 -11.14 -8.70
N TRP A 403 23.48 -10.51 -8.10
CA TRP A 403 22.76 -11.04 -6.93
C TRP A 403 22.17 -12.44 -7.18
N ALA A 404 21.82 -12.78 -8.42
CA ALA A 404 21.29 -14.08 -8.82
C ALA A 404 22.40 -15.03 -9.29
N ILE A 405 23.40 -14.52 -10.00
CA ILE A 405 24.51 -15.31 -10.56
C ILE A 405 25.46 -15.79 -9.47
N ASP A 406 25.80 -14.91 -8.53
CA ASP A 406 26.77 -15.17 -7.47
C ASP A 406 26.17 -16.07 -6.36
N ALA A 407 24.86 -16.31 -6.36
CA ALA A 407 24.19 -17.22 -5.44
C ALA A 407 24.39 -18.70 -5.83
N ASP A 408 24.85 -19.51 -4.87
CA ASP A 408 25.05 -20.95 -5.07
C ASP A 408 23.76 -21.75 -4.81
N TYR A 409 23.04 -22.09 -5.89
CA TYR A 409 21.82 -22.90 -5.82
C TYR A 409 22.07 -24.41 -5.71
N SER A 410 23.30 -24.87 -5.49
CA SER A 410 23.55 -26.26 -5.06
C SER A 410 23.34 -26.43 -3.55
N LEU A 411 23.44 -25.33 -2.79
CA LEU A 411 23.26 -25.31 -1.35
C LEU A 411 21.77 -25.40 -0.96
N ALA A 412 21.49 -26.20 0.07
CA ALA A 412 20.13 -26.43 0.55
C ALA A 412 19.48 -25.14 1.09
N GLU A 413 20.25 -24.28 1.76
CA GLU A 413 19.76 -23.01 2.29
C GLU A 413 19.29 -22.04 1.20
N ASN A 414 19.83 -22.12 -0.02
CA ASN A 414 19.42 -21.29 -1.15
C ASN A 414 18.24 -21.88 -1.95
N ASN A 415 17.80 -23.10 -1.61
CA ASN A 415 16.64 -23.79 -2.18
C ASN A 415 15.68 -24.29 -1.08
N TYR A 416 15.68 -23.65 0.08
CA TYR A 416 14.97 -24.13 1.26
C TYR A 416 13.44 -24.08 1.08
N TRP A 417 12.92 -23.01 0.49
CA TRP A 417 11.50 -22.83 0.25
C TRP A 417 11.09 -23.28 -1.16
N PHE A 418 9.84 -23.67 -1.31
CA PHE A 418 9.13 -23.69 -2.60
C PHE A 418 7.77 -22.99 -2.46
N TRP A 419 7.42 -22.21 -3.49
CA TRP A 419 6.15 -21.51 -3.55
C TRP A 419 5.13 -22.36 -4.28
N TYR A 420 3.92 -22.52 -3.76
CA TYR A 420 2.85 -23.28 -4.42
C TYR A 420 1.50 -22.59 -4.27
N ARG A 421 0.50 -23.01 -5.07
CA ARG A 421 -0.88 -22.56 -4.90
C ARG A 421 -1.66 -23.62 -4.13
N SER A 422 -2.25 -23.24 -3.00
CA SER A 422 -3.11 -24.14 -2.22
C SER A 422 -4.35 -24.53 -3.01
N GLN A 423 -4.76 -25.81 -2.96
CA GLN A 423 -6.00 -26.27 -3.58
C GLN A 423 -7.23 -25.72 -2.85
N ASP A 424 -7.22 -25.75 -1.51
CA ASP A 424 -8.40 -25.37 -0.70
C ASP A 424 -8.67 -23.87 -0.72
N LYS A 425 -7.64 -23.05 -0.92
CA LYS A 425 -7.73 -21.59 -0.78
C LYS A 425 -7.35 -20.83 -2.03
N GLU A 426 -6.84 -21.52 -3.05
CA GLU A 426 -6.33 -20.92 -4.29
C GLU A 426 -5.30 -19.79 -4.08
N GLU A 427 -4.67 -19.74 -2.91
CA GLU A 427 -3.72 -18.71 -2.50
C GLU A 427 -2.28 -19.22 -2.55
N PRO A 428 -1.31 -18.33 -2.86
CA PRO A 428 0.12 -18.62 -2.70
C PRO A 428 0.49 -19.03 -1.27
N ARG A 429 1.28 -20.10 -1.16
CA ARG A 429 1.80 -20.66 0.08
C ARG A 429 3.30 -20.97 -0.08
N LEU A 430 3.94 -21.21 1.05
CA LEU A 430 5.35 -21.58 1.18
C LEU A 430 5.43 -22.93 1.87
N GLY A 431 6.13 -23.87 1.24
CA GLY A 431 6.47 -25.18 1.81
C GLY A 431 7.99 -25.33 1.98
N VAL A 432 8.41 -26.06 3.00
CA VAL A 432 9.82 -26.43 3.21
C VAL A 432 10.20 -27.61 2.32
N ARG A 433 11.24 -27.43 1.50
CA ARG A 433 11.75 -28.46 0.59
C ARG A 433 12.25 -29.67 1.36
N GLY A 434 11.87 -30.86 0.93
CA GLY A 434 12.21 -32.15 1.54
C GLY A 434 11.39 -32.50 2.78
N GLU A 435 10.60 -31.58 3.32
CA GLU A 435 9.75 -31.81 4.50
C GLU A 435 8.25 -31.81 4.15
N GLU A 436 7.82 -30.90 3.27
CA GLU A 436 6.43 -30.74 2.85
C GLU A 436 6.22 -31.28 1.42
N ALA A 437 5.09 -31.97 1.19
CA ALA A 437 4.70 -32.41 -0.14
C ALA A 437 4.29 -31.22 -1.04
N GLY A 438 4.38 -31.39 -2.36
CA GLY A 438 3.93 -30.39 -3.34
C GLY A 438 5.05 -29.62 -4.05
N GLU A 439 6.31 -30.02 -3.87
CA GLU A 439 7.44 -29.45 -4.62
C GLU A 439 7.26 -29.54 -6.14
N GLU A 440 6.60 -30.60 -6.62
CA GLU A 440 6.28 -30.78 -8.04
C GLU A 440 5.28 -29.74 -8.57
N LYS A 441 4.64 -28.98 -7.67
CA LYS A 441 3.69 -27.90 -7.98
C LYS A 441 4.30 -26.51 -7.72
N GLU A 442 5.63 -26.43 -7.65
CA GLU A 442 6.34 -25.17 -7.44
C GLU A 442 5.97 -24.15 -8.53
N LEU A 443 5.56 -22.95 -8.10
CA LEU A 443 5.31 -21.80 -8.94
C LEU A 443 6.64 -21.23 -9.42
N PRO A 444 6.72 -20.72 -10.67
CA PRO A 444 7.95 -20.20 -11.27
C PRO A 444 8.31 -18.79 -10.76
N LEU A 445 8.31 -18.60 -9.43
CA LEU A 445 8.65 -17.35 -8.75
C LEU A 445 10.15 -17.24 -8.44
N ASP A 446 10.91 -18.31 -8.68
CA ASP A 446 12.34 -18.46 -8.43
C ASP A 446 13.22 -17.72 -9.46
N ILE A 447 12.93 -16.44 -9.71
CA ILE A 447 13.60 -15.64 -10.76
C ILE A 447 15.12 -15.70 -10.62
N GLY A 448 15.67 -15.56 -9.41
CA GLY A 448 17.11 -15.67 -9.19
C GLY A 448 17.70 -17.02 -9.66
N ARG A 449 17.02 -18.14 -9.38
CA ARG A 449 17.46 -19.48 -9.81
C ARG A 449 17.31 -19.67 -11.32
N GLN A 450 16.23 -19.16 -11.90
CA GLN A 450 16.02 -19.18 -13.35
C GLN A 450 17.10 -18.37 -14.09
N VAL A 451 17.45 -17.19 -13.57
CA VAL A 451 18.53 -16.35 -14.10
C VAL A 451 19.89 -17.05 -13.98
N ASN A 452 20.19 -17.66 -12.84
CA ASN A 452 21.43 -18.41 -12.65
C ASN A 452 21.56 -19.57 -13.67
N ARG A 453 20.49 -20.35 -13.84
CA ARG A 453 20.44 -21.44 -14.84
C ARG A 453 20.56 -20.94 -16.28
N LEU A 454 19.99 -19.77 -16.59
CA LEU A 454 20.17 -19.12 -17.89
C LEU A 454 21.64 -18.75 -18.08
N TYR A 455 22.25 -18.08 -17.10
CA TYR A 455 23.64 -17.65 -17.18
C TYR A 455 24.59 -18.82 -17.42
N GLN A 456 24.45 -19.92 -16.67
CA GLN A 456 25.27 -21.12 -16.88
C GLN A 456 25.10 -21.71 -18.28
N ALA A 457 23.86 -21.82 -18.78
CA ALA A 457 23.61 -22.34 -20.13
C ALA A 457 24.17 -21.44 -21.24
N LEU A 458 24.25 -20.13 -21.02
CA LEU A 458 24.84 -19.19 -21.97
C LEU A 458 26.37 -19.26 -21.99
N LEU A 459 27.02 -19.63 -20.88
CA LEU A 459 28.48 -19.80 -20.84
C LEU A 459 28.97 -20.97 -21.70
N ASP A 460 28.12 -21.97 -21.94
CA ASP A 460 28.42 -23.12 -22.80
C ASP A 460 28.20 -22.83 -24.30
N CYS A 461 27.75 -21.61 -24.66
CA CYS A 461 27.43 -21.21 -26.03
C CYS A 461 28.55 -20.34 -26.64
N ASP A 462 28.62 -20.32 -27.98
CA ASP A 462 29.41 -19.31 -28.70
C ASP A 462 28.82 -17.91 -28.44
N VAL A 463 29.67 -16.96 -28.04
CA VAL A 463 29.28 -15.58 -27.74
C VAL A 463 28.67 -14.87 -28.95
N GLU A 464 29.05 -15.28 -30.17
CA GLU A 464 28.53 -14.74 -31.42
C GLU A 464 27.21 -15.39 -31.88
N MET A 465 26.81 -16.50 -31.26
CA MET A 465 25.53 -17.16 -31.55
C MET A 465 24.37 -16.19 -31.32
N SER A 466 23.39 -16.22 -32.22
CA SER A 466 22.20 -15.39 -32.05
C SER A 466 21.34 -15.92 -30.90
N VAL A 467 20.71 -15.02 -30.14
CA VAL A 467 19.76 -15.41 -29.09
C VAL A 467 18.57 -16.17 -29.68
N ALA A 468 18.17 -15.84 -30.92
CA ALA A 468 17.11 -16.56 -31.62
C ALA A 468 17.47 -18.04 -31.82
N GLU A 469 18.69 -18.32 -32.28
CA GLU A 469 19.18 -19.69 -32.43
C GLU A 469 19.23 -20.43 -31.09
N PHE A 470 19.80 -19.81 -30.05
CA PHE A 470 19.82 -20.38 -28.70
C PHE A 470 18.41 -20.72 -28.20
N LEU A 471 17.44 -19.82 -28.37
CA LEU A 471 16.06 -20.04 -27.92
C LEU A 471 15.30 -21.08 -28.76
N LEU A 472 15.68 -21.31 -30.01
CA LEU A 472 15.17 -22.43 -30.81
C LEU A 472 15.72 -23.76 -30.29
N GLN A 473 17.00 -23.80 -29.90
CA GLN A 473 17.63 -25.00 -29.33
C GLN A 473 17.20 -25.27 -27.88
N LYS A 474 16.95 -24.22 -27.10
CA LYS A 474 16.63 -24.28 -25.66
C LYS A 474 15.38 -23.45 -25.32
N PRO A 475 14.18 -23.84 -25.79
CA PRO A 475 12.96 -23.04 -25.67
C PRO A 475 12.51 -22.77 -24.23
N ALA A 476 12.92 -23.62 -23.26
CA ALA A 476 12.62 -23.43 -21.84
C ALA A 476 13.15 -22.08 -21.29
N TYR A 477 14.21 -21.51 -21.87
CA TYR A 477 14.77 -20.23 -21.43
C TYR A 477 14.02 -19.00 -21.98
N ARG A 478 13.07 -19.17 -22.90
CA ARG A 478 12.43 -18.05 -23.60
C ARG A 478 11.80 -17.01 -22.65
N SER A 479 11.12 -17.46 -21.61
CA SER A 479 10.47 -16.56 -20.64
C SER A 479 11.49 -15.73 -19.87
N ILE A 480 12.48 -16.40 -19.28
CA ILE A 480 13.49 -15.74 -18.45
C ILE A 480 14.42 -14.85 -19.28
N THR A 481 14.75 -15.23 -20.52
CA THR A 481 15.53 -14.39 -21.44
C THR A 481 14.81 -13.09 -21.78
N ARG A 482 13.49 -13.12 -22.05
CA ARG A 482 12.69 -11.91 -22.29
C ARG A 482 12.67 -11.01 -21.05
N ARG A 483 12.51 -11.60 -19.86
CA ARG A 483 12.54 -10.87 -18.59
C ARG A 483 13.89 -10.19 -18.37
N VAL A 484 14.98 -10.96 -18.36
CA VAL A 484 16.35 -10.45 -18.14
C VAL A 484 16.68 -9.33 -19.11
N TRP A 485 16.36 -9.51 -20.40
CA TRP A 485 16.61 -8.46 -21.38
C TRP A 485 15.80 -7.21 -21.08
N THR A 486 14.49 -7.34 -20.86
CA THR A 486 13.62 -6.18 -20.61
C THR A 486 14.05 -5.45 -19.34
N LEU A 487 14.11 -6.16 -18.21
CA LEU A 487 14.36 -5.59 -16.90
C LEU A 487 15.81 -5.13 -16.72
N GLY A 488 16.77 -5.80 -17.34
CA GLY A 488 18.17 -5.36 -17.34
C GLY A 488 18.40 -4.03 -18.07
N ASN A 489 17.45 -3.63 -18.92
CA ASN A 489 17.45 -2.33 -19.62
C ASN A 489 16.48 -1.31 -18.99
N ARG A 490 15.86 -1.61 -17.85
CA ARG A 490 15.10 -0.64 -17.04
C ARG A 490 15.98 -0.05 -15.94
N ALA A 491 15.52 1.03 -15.33
CA ALA A 491 16.34 1.81 -14.39
C ALA A 491 16.58 1.07 -13.06
N MET A 492 15.56 0.43 -12.52
CA MET A 492 15.63 -0.33 -11.26
C MET A 492 15.69 -1.84 -11.51
N GLY A 493 14.98 -2.33 -12.52
CA GLY A 493 15.03 -3.74 -12.92
C GLY A 493 14.30 -4.68 -11.96
N ASP A 494 14.88 -5.85 -11.73
CA ASP A 494 14.29 -6.90 -10.89
C ASP A 494 14.52 -6.68 -9.39
N ILE A 495 13.60 -7.18 -8.57
CA ILE A 495 13.81 -7.29 -7.12
C ILE A 495 14.98 -8.24 -6.87
N GLN A 496 15.95 -7.78 -6.08
CA GLN A 496 17.20 -8.51 -5.81
C GLN A 496 17.03 -9.38 -4.55
N MET A 497 16.27 -10.46 -4.70
CA MET A 497 15.93 -11.38 -3.62
C MET A 497 15.88 -12.83 -4.12
N ASN A 498 16.62 -13.74 -3.47
CA ASN A 498 16.37 -15.16 -3.63
C ASN A 498 15.17 -15.57 -2.76
N VAL A 499 13.99 -15.63 -3.35
CA VAL A 499 12.73 -15.98 -2.66
C VAL A 499 12.65 -17.43 -2.19
N LEU A 500 13.64 -18.27 -2.52
CA LEU A 500 13.75 -19.65 -2.07
C LEU A 500 14.68 -19.81 -0.86
N ARG A 501 15.43 -18.77 -0.50
CA ARG A 501 16.46 -18.86 0.54
C ARG A 501 15.83 -19.02 1.93
N LYS A 502 16.47 -19.76 2.83
CA LYS A 502 15.94 -20.08 4.18
C LYS A 502 15.53 -18.85 4.99
N ASP A 503 16.33 -17.78 4.92
CA ASP A 503 16.12 -16.50 5.61
C ASP A 503 15.30 -15.50 4.78
N ALA A 504 14.79 -15.89 3.61
CA ALA A 504 13.96 -15.03 2.78
C ALA A 504 12.66 -14.69 3.53
N LEU A 505 12.43 -13.40 3.76
CA LEU A 505 11.21 -12.89 4.38
C LEU A 505 10.30 -12.28 3.31
N PRO A 506 9.22 -12.98 2.88
CA PRO A 506 8.21 -12.40 1.99
C PRO A 506 7.63 -11.09 2.50
N MET A 507 7.71 -10.88 3.81
CA MET A 507 7.31 -9.65 4.49
C MET A 507 7.88 -8.40 3.84
N HIS A 508 9.13 -8.43 3.36
CA HIS A 508 9.74 -7.29 2.68
C HIS A 508 8.97 -6.89 1.41
N LEU A 509 8.54 -7.88 0.63
CA LEU A 509 7.70 -7.67 -0.55
C LEU A 509 6.33 -7.10 -0.16
N LEU A 510 5.71 -7.65 0.88
CA LEU A 510 4.42 -7.16 1.36
C LEU A 510 4.50 -5.69 1.79
N ARG A 511 5.48 -5.34 2.63
CA ARG A 511 5.69 -3.97 3.12
C ARG A 511 5.99 -3.00 1.98
N CYS A 512 6.80 -3.38 1.00
CA CYS A 512 7.06 -2.57 -0.19
C CYS A 512 5.76 -2.18 -0.91
N LYS A 513 4.94 -3.16 -1.30
CA LYS A 513 3.68 -2.90 -2.02
C LYS A 513 2.72 -2.06 -1.17
N LEU A 514 2.61 -2.38 0.11
CA LEU A 514 1.71 -1.68 1.03
C LEU A 514 2.15 -0.23 1.29
N ALA A 515 3.46 0.06 1.34
CA ALA A 515 3.99 1.42 1.43
C ALA A 515 3.67 2.24 0.16
N ILE A 516 3.76 1.62 -1.02
CA ILE A 516 3.37 2.26 -2.29
C ILE A 516 1.86 2.54 -2.32
N PHE A 517 1.04 1.60 -1.82
CA PHE A 517 -0.39 1.87 -1.68
C PHE A 517 -0.63 3.02 -0.69
N GLY A 518 0.18 3.10 0.36
CA GLY A 518 0.17 4.13 1.39
C GLY A 518 -0.43 3.68 2.71
N ALA A 519 -0.32 2.38 3.00
CA ALA A 519 -0.67 1.82 4.29
C ALA A 519 0.34 2.23 5.38
N THR A 520 -0.11 2.21 6.64
CA THR A 520 0.69 2.52 7.83
C THR A 520 0.55 1.44 8.90
N LYS A 521 1.29 1.60 10.02
CA LYS A 521 1.28 0.69 11.18
C LYS A 521 1.54 -0.77 10.78
N PHE A 522 2.69 -1.01 10.14
CA PHE A 522 3.12 -2.36 9.79
C PHE A 522 3.35 -3.17 11.06
N ASP A 523 2.43 -4.09 11.33
CA ASP A 523 2.43 -4.96 12.50
C ASP A 523 2.47 -6.42 12.05
N PRO A 524 3.68 -6.99 11.88
CA PRO A 524 3.86 -8.39 11.52
C PRO A 524 3.28 -9.30 12.60
N ARG A 525 2.41 -10.22 12.19
CA ARG A 525 1.83 -11.23 13.10
C ARG A 525 2.45 -12.62 12.91
N SER A 526 3.23 -12.77 11.84
CA SER A 526 4.16 -13.87 11.56
C SER A 526 5.06 -13.44 10.39
N ASP A 527 5.98 -14.30 9.97
CA ASP A 527 6.83 -14.06 8.78
C ASP A 527 6.04 -14.09 7.45
N ARG A 528 4.75 -14.45 7.50
CA ARG A 528 3.91 -14.70 6.33
C ARG A 528 2.76 -13.70 6.15
N TRP A 529 2.48 -12.86 7.15
CA TRP A 529 1.41 -11.85 7.04
C TRP A 529 1.55 -10.69 8.04
N VAL A 530 1.02 -9.52 7.64
CA VAL A 530 1.14 -8.24 8.35
C VAL A 530 -0.22 -7.54 8.43
N ARG A 531 -0.48 -6.91 9.58
CA ARG A 531 -1.59 -5.98 9.73
C ARG A 531 -1.14 -4.58 9.37
N VAL A 532 -2.02 -3.84 8.71
CA VAL A 532 -1.80 -2.44 8.33
C VAL A 532 -3.11 -1.66 8.42
N THR A 533 -3.00 -0.34 8.36
CA THR A 533 -4.14 0.56 8.31
C THR A 533 -4.03 1.48 7.08
N PHE A 534 -5.12 1.59 6.32
CA PHE A 534 -5.25 2.54 5.21
C PHE A 534 -5.97 3.80 5.64
N PHE A 535 -5.66 4.93 4.98
CA PHE A 535 -6.27 6.26 5.22
C PHE A 535 -6.20 6.75 6.67
N GLN A 536 -5.26 6.20 7.45
CA GLN A 536 -5.05 6.65 8.81
C GLN A 536 -4.40 8.04 8.82
N GLY A 537 -5.04 8.99 9.48
CA GLY A 537 -4.65 10.41 9.48
C GLY A 537 -5.21 11.21 8.30
N ALA A 538 -5.81 10.55 7.30
CA ALA A 538 -6.35 11.20 6.12
C ALA A 538 -7.49 12.18 6.48
N PRO A 539 -7.69 13.24 5.66
CA PRO A 539 -8.80 14.17 5.84
C PRO A 539 -10.15 13.45 5.86
N LEU A 540 -11.12 14.04 6.55
CA LEU A 540 -12.54 13.65 6.47
C LEU A 540 -13.14 14.13 5.14
N LEU A 541 -14.26 13.57 4.69
CA LEU A 541 -14.87 13.93 3.41
C LEU A 541 -15.14 15.43 3.29
N ASP A 542 -15.63 16.04 4.35
CA ASP A 542 -15.92 17.49 4.43
C ASP A 542 -14.65 18.37 4.51
N GLU A 543 -13.47 17.78 4.69
CA GLU A 543 -12.17 18.48 4.75
C GLU A 543 -11.42 18.48 3.42
N ILE A 544 -11.77 17.60 2.48
CA ILE A 544 -11.04 17.44 1.21
C ILE A 544 -11.03 18.73 0.39
N HIS A 545 -12.11 19.51 0.46
CA HIS A 545 -12.28 20.77 -0.28
C HIS A 545 -11.86 22.01 0.52
N ALA A 546 -11.22 21.84 1.68
CA ALA A 546 -10.70 22.98 2.42
C ALA A 546 -9.76 23.81 1.52
N PRO A 547 -9.83 25.16 1.55
CA PRO A 547 -9.02 26.03 0.67
C PRO A 547 -7.52 25.76 0.71
N LYS A 548 -7.03 25.16 1.80
CA LYS A 548 -5.69 24.60 1.92
C LYS A 548 -5.81 23.20 2.51
N LEU A 549 -5.97 22.18 1.66
CA LEU A 549 -5.87 20.80 2.08
C LEU A 549 -4.48 20.56 2.69
N ALA A 550 -4.42 20.30 4.00
CA ALA A 550 -3.19 19.95 4.67
C ALA A 550 -2.84 18.47 4.38
N ASP A 551 -2.10 18.24 3.29
CA ASP A 551 -1.59 16.91 2.95
C ASP A 551 -0.34 16.56 3.78
N THR A 552 -0.51 16.55 5.12
CA THR A 552 0.56 16.38 6.12
C THR A 552 0.37 15.12 6.98
N TRP A 553 -0.44 14.18 6.51
CA TRP A 553 -0.93 13.06 7.29
C TRP A 553 -0.06 11.80 7.26
N ILE A 554 1.18 11.90 6.78
CA ILE A 554 2.22 10.87 7.01
C ILE A 554 2.42 10.63 8.51
N PHE A 555 2.81 9.41 8.91
CA PHE A 555 3.06 9.03 10.30
C PHE A 555 1.92 9.42 11.26
N PRO A 556 0.70 8.89 11.08
CA PRO A 556 -0.46 9.29 11.88
C PRO A 556 -0.23 9.01 13.37
N SER A 557 -0.49 10.01 14.22
CA SER A 557 -0.32 9.95 15.66
C SER A 557 -1.64 10.26 16.36
N MET A 558 -1.88 9.64 17.52
CA MET A 558 -3.05 9.91 18.34
C MET A 558 -3.10 11.40 18.72
N PRO A 559 -4.24 12.11 18.60
CA PRO A 559 -4.39 13.45 19.15
C PRO A 559 -4.14 13.48 20.67
N PRO A 560 -3.52 14.54 21.20
CA PRO A 560 -3.36 14.75 22.65
C PRO A 560 -4.70 14.70 23.38
N ARG A 561 -4.71 14.14 24.60
CA ARG A 561 -5.92 14.07 25.44
C ARG A 561 -6.50 15.45 25.76
N ASP A 562 -5.64 16.43 25.98
CA ASP A 562 -6.08 17.80 26.30
C ASP A 562 -6.85 18.44 25.14
N GLU A 563 -6.46 18.17 23.89
CA GLU A 563 -7.19 18.64 22.70
C GLU A 563 -8.59 18.00 22.60
N ILE A 564 -8.72 16.72 22.96
CA ILE A 564 -10.00 16.00 22.94
C ILE A 564 -10.91 16.54 24.06
N ALA A 565 -10.36 16.75 25.26
CA ALA A 565 -11.12 17.22 26.41
C ALA A 565 -11.60 18.67 26.28
N GLN A 566 -10.87 19.52 25.53
CA GLN A 566 -11.20 20.92 25.30
C GLN A 566 -12.18 21.14 24.14
N SER A 567 -12.48 20.11 23.34
CA SER A 567 -13.41 20.27 22.23
C SER A 567 -14.86 20.29 22.72
N ASP A 568 -15.65 21.28 22.30
CA ASP A 568 -17.09 21.26 22.50
C ASP A 568 -17.67 20.01 21.83
N ASN A 569 -18.37 19.19 22.62
CA ASN A 569 -19.05 17.99 22.12
C ASN A 569 -20.08 18.40 21.06
N GLN A 570 -19.72 18.23 19.79
CA GLN A 570 -20.60 18.53 18.67
C GLN A 570 -21.75 17.53 18.62
N LYS A 571 -22.95 17.99 18.23
CA LYS A 571 -24.08 17.09 17.98
C LYS A 571 -23.83 16.30 16.69
N ILE A 572 -24.37 15.09 16.64
CA ILE A 572 -24.42 14.28 15.43
C ILE A 572 -25.41 14.95 14.47
N ASN A 573 -24.91 15.55 13.38
CA ASN A 573 -25.78 16.16 12.37
C ASN A 573 -26.47 15.05 11.55
N GLY A 574 -27.78 14.90 11.76
CA GLY A 574 -28.62 13.82 11.28
C GLY A 574 -28.91 13.81 9.77
N GLY A 575 -27.86 13.73 8.94
CA GLY A 575 -27.99 13.44 7.50
C GLY A 575 -28.44 12.00 7.20
N PHE A 576 -29.04 11.31 8.17
CA PHE A 576 -29.63 10.00 8.02
C PHE A 576 -31.10 10.23 7.72
N ALA A 577 -31.58 9.83 6.53
CA ALA A 577 -33.01 9.87 6.26
C ALA A 577 -33.74 9.03 7.32
N LEU A 578 -34.72 9.64 7.99
CA LEU A 578 -35.60 8.97 8.96
C LEU A 578 -36.55 8.01 8.26
#